data_AF-A0A2S2PBT0-F1
#
_entry.id   AF-A0A2S2PBT0-F1
#
_cell.length_a   1.000
_cell.length_b   1.000
_cell.length_c   1.000
_cell.angle_alpha   90.00
_cell.angle_beta   90.00
_cell.angle_gamma   90.00
#
_symmetry.space_group_name_H-M   'P 1'
#
loop_
_entity.id
_entity.type
_entity.pdbx_description
1 polymer ?
#
loop_
_entity_poly.entity_id
_entity_poly.type
_entity_poly.pdbx_seq_one_letter_code
_entity_poly.pdbx_strand_id
1 'polypeptide(L)'
;CVRSGLGSKEVKEHCCTKNWSDQNGSSGMEAAIIVEGFKQSEPMYGIRYQKLIADGDSSVYKKILEARPYKNLTVQKVECRNHLLRNFCNKLRDITTKKQAGQLAHRKLL
;
A
#
# COMPACT_ATOMS: atom_id res chain seq x y z
N CYS A 1 -11.79 -19.77 13.41
CA CYS A 1 -10.98 -18.79 12.64
C CYS A 1 -9.62 -18.64 13.30
N VAL A 2 -8.53 -18.64 12.53
CA VAL A 2 -7.16 -18.37 13.04
C VAL A 2 -7.08 -17.03 13.79
N ARG A 3 -7.91 -16.04 13.41
CA ARG A 3 -8.02 -14.74 14.11
C ARG A 3 -8.63 -14.82 15.52
N SER A 4 -9.38 -15.87 15.83
CA SER A 4 -10.07 -16.04 17.12
C SER A 4 -9.23 -16.76 18.16
N GLY A 5 -8.04 -17.28 17.81
CA GLY A 5 -7.16 -18.01 18.74
C GLY A 5 -6.46 -17.15 19.78
N LEU A 6 -6.60 -15.81 19.70
CA LEU A 6 -5.96 -14.84 20.60
C LEU A 6 -6.92 -14.20 21.61
N GLY A 7 -8.21 -14.57 21.58
CA GLY A 7 -9.21 -14.03 22.51
C GLY A 7 -10.05 -15.14 23.11
N SER A 8 -10.36 -15.03 24.40
CA SER A 8 -11.17 -15.97 25.20
C SER A 8 -12.64 -16.05 24.79
N LYS A 9 -12.96 -15.87 23.51
CA LYS A 9 -14.32 -15.91 22.96
C LYS A 9 -14.52 -17.18 22.16
N GLU A 10 -15.68 -17.81 22.33
CA GLU A 10 -16.08 -18.99 21.55
C GLU A 10 -15.93 -18.73 20.05
N VAL A 11 -15.23 -19.64 19.40
CA VAL A 11 -14.97 -19.57 17.96
C VAL A 11 -16.24 -20.02 17.25
N LYS A 12 -16.97 -19.07 16.63
CA LYS A 12 -18.10 -19.41 15.75
C LYS A 12 -17.64 -20.35 14.65
N GLU A 13 -18.37 -21.44 14.44
CA GLU A 13 -18.11 -22.40 13.38
C GLU A 13 -18.34 -21.76 12.01
N HIS A 14 -17.37 -21.88 11.10
CA HIS A 14 -17.47 -21.40 9.72
C HIS A 14 -16.56 -22.21 8.81
N CYS A 15 -16.99 -22.39 7.56
CA CYS A 15 -16.18 -22.98 6.50
C CYS A 15 -15.34 -21.89 5.82
N CYS A 16 -14.23 -21.47 6.44
CA CYS A 16 -13.25 -20.62 5.76
C CYS A 16 -12.05 -21.46 5.33
N THR A 17 -11.75 -21.47 4.03
CA THR A 17 -10.55 -22.07 3.47
C THR A 17 -9.43 -21.03 3.38
N LYS A 18 -8.20 -21.38 3.80
CA LYS A 18 -7.03 -20.49 3.72
C LYS A 18 -6.53 -20.48 2.27
N ASN A 19 -6.70 -19.36 1.57
CA ASN A 19 -6.28 -19.18 0.17
C ASN A 19 -4.95 -18.41 0.01
N TRP A 20 -4.33 -18.00 1.12
CA TRP A 20 -3.10 -17.21 1.12
C TRP A 20 -2.22 -17.61 2.29
N SER A 21 -0.99 -18.03 2.00
CA SER A 21 -0.04 -18.57 2.97
C SER A 21 1.15 -17.66 3.24
N ASP A 22 1.28 -16.57 2.48
CA ASP A 22 2.47 -15.73 2.47
C ASP A 22 2.61 -14.90 3.76
N GLN A 23 3.85 -14.68 4.20
CA GLN A 23 4.17 -14.10 5.52
C GLN A 23 3.73 -12.62 5.65
N ASN A 24 3.50 -11.95 4.53
CA ASN A 24 3.15 -10.54 4.45
C ASN A 24 1.66 -10.25 4.69
N GLY A 25 0.88 -11.24 5.14
CA GLY A 25 -0.52 -11.06 5.53
C GLY A 25 -1.38 -10.46 4.41
N SER A 26 -2.31 -9.58 4.79
CA SER A 26 -3.24 -8.93 3.84
C SER A 26 -2.53 -8.03 2.84
N SER A 27 -1.51 -7.27 3.26
CA SER A 27 -0.73 -6.40 2.36
C SER A 27 0.02 -7.20 1.27
N GLY A 28 0.50 -8.40 1.63
CA GLY A 28 1.06 -9.34 0.65
C GLY A 28 0.05 -9.79 -0.39
N MET A 29 -1.15 -10.20 0.08
CA MET A 29 -2.26 -10.64 -0.75
C MET A 29 -2.73 -9.55 -1.70
N GLU A 30 -2.95 -8.33 -1.20
CA GLU A 30 -3.38 -7.18 -1.98
C GLU A 30 -2.39 -6.88 -3.11
N ALA A 31 -1.10 -6.81 -2.79
CA ALA A 31 -0.08 -6.54 -3.78
C ALA A 31 -0.01 -7.62 -4.87
N ALA A 32 -0.19 -8.90 -4.51
CA ALA A 32 -0.16 -10.00 -5.44
C ALA A 32 -1.36 -9.99 -6.40
N ILE A 33 -2.57 -9.78 -5.86
CA ILE A 33 -3.80 -9.68 -6.66
C ILE A 33 -3.72 -8.50 -7.65
N ILE A 34 -3.19 -7.36 -7.22
CA ILE A 34 -2.99 -6.21 -8.10
C ILE A 34 -2.03 -6.58 -9.24
N VAL A 35 -0.86 -7.16 -8.93
CA VAL A 35 0.11 -7.57 -9.96
C VAL A 35 -0.47 -8.59 -10.93
N GLU A 36 -1.25 -9.55 -10.44
CA GLU A 36 -1.97 -10.52 -11.26
C GLU A 36 -2.97 -9.82 -12.19
N GLY A 37 -3.76 -8.87 -11.67
CA GLY A 37 -4.68 -8.07 -12.47
C GLY A 37 -3.99 -7.31 -13.61
N PHE A 38 -2.78 -6.78 -13.38
CA PHE A 38 -1.98 -6.16 -14.43
C PHE A 38 -1.54 -7.18 -15.50
N LYS A 39 -1.07 -8.37 -15.10
CA LYS A 39 -0.63 -9.42 -16.03
C LYS A 39 -1.78 -9.97 -16.88
N GLN A 40 -2.97 -10.11 -16.29
CA GLN A 40 -4.14 -10.70 -16.94
C GLN A 40 -4.94 -9.71 -17.78
N SER A 41 -4.77 -8.40 -17.56
CA SER A 41 -5.54 -7.35 -18.24
C SER A 41 -5.49 -7.44 -19.77
N GLU A 42 -4.30 -7.69 -20.33
CA GLU A 42 -4.09 -7.81 -21.77
C GLU A 42 -4.63 -9.13 -22.34
N PRO A 43 -4.29 -10.33 -21.83
CA PRO A 43 -4.80 -11.58 -22.38
C PRO A 43 -6.31 -11.80 -22.15
N MET A 44 -6.89 -11.32 -21.04
CA MET A 44 -8.32 -11.51 -20.75
C MET A 44 -9.22 -10.46 -21.42
N TYR A 45 -8.78 -9.20 -21.48
CA TYR A 45 -9.64 -8.08 -21.88
C TYR A 45 -9.07 -7.22 -23.01
N GLY A 46 -7.83 -7.48 -23.46
CA GLY A 46 -7.17 -6.69 -24.49
C GLY A 46 -6.83 -5.25 -24.05
N ILE A 47 -6.80 -4.97 -22.74
CA ILE A 47 -6.52 -3.63 -22.20
C ILE A 47 -5.15 -3.59 -21.52
N ARG A 48 -4.57 -2.39 -21.45
CA ARG A 48 -3.32 -2.14 -20.71
C ARG A 48 -3.49 -0.98 -19.76
N TYR A 49 -3.11 -1.18 -18.51
CA TYR A 49 -3.09 -0.14 -17.50
C TYR A 49 -1.80 0.67 -17.55
N GLN A 50 -1.88 1.93 -17.93
CA GLN A 50 -0.72 2.83 -17.98
C GLN A 50 -0.41 3.50 -16.63
N LYS A 51 -1.44 3.77 -15.82
CA LYS A 51 -1.31 4.53 -14.57
C LYS A 51 -1.90 3.76 -13.40
N LEU A 52 -1.19 3.76 -12.28
CA LEU A 52 -1.64 3.25 -11.00
C LEU A 52 -1.86 4.42 -10.05
N ILE A 53 -3.08 4.56 -9.52
CA ILE A 53 -3.35 5.50 -8.43
C ILE A 53 -3.17 4.74 -7.11
N ALA A 54 -2.22 5.16 -6.29
CA ALA A 54 -1.93 4.51 -5.02
C ALA A 54 -1.84 5.54 -3.89
N ASP A 55 -2.04 5.10 -2.66
CA ASP A 55 -1.58 5.83 -1.50
C ASP A 55 -0.04 5.75 -1.43
N GLY A 56 0.57 6.43 -0.48
CA GLY A 56 2.03 6.55 -0.39
C GLY A 56 2.79 5.21 -0.25
N ASP A 57 2.11 4.06 -0.21
CA ASP A 57 2.76 2.74 -0.18
C ASP A 57 3.51 2.47 -1.49
N SER A 58 4.81 2.22 -1.36
CA SER A 58 5.71 1.89 -2.46
C SER A 58 5.78 0.38 -2.73
N SER A 59 5.26 -0.46 -1.83
CA SER A 59 5.43 -1.92 -1.88
C SER A 59 4.79 -2.55 -3.12
N VAL A 60 3.56 -2.13 -3.45
CA VAL A 60 2.79 -2.62 -4.61
C VAL A 60 3.43 -2.15 -5.92
N TYR A 61 3.77 -0.87 -6.01
CA TYR A 61 4.34 -0.30 -7.23
C TYR A 61 5.67 -0.95 -7.61
N LYS A 62 6.53 -1.23 -6.62
CA LYS A 62 7.78 -1.96 -6.83
C LYS A 62 7.53 -3.33 -7.48
N LYS A 63 6.57 -4.10 -6.96
CA LYS A 63 6.23 -5.42 -7.50
C LYS A 63 5.67 -5.35 -8.93
N ILE A 64 4.92 -4.30 -9.27
CA ILE A 64 4.44 -4.07 -10.65
C ILE A 64 5.62 -3.81 -11.60
N LEU A 65 6.59 -2.98 -11.18
CA LEU A 65 7.79 -2.70 -11.97
C LEU A 65 8.65 -3.95 -12.18
N GLU A 66 8.80 -4.78 -11.15
CA GLU A 66 9.50 -6.07 -11.23
C GLU A 66 8.78 -7.06 -12.14
N ALA A 67 7.45 -7.11 -12.05
CA ALA A 67 6.62 -8.02 -12.85
C ALA A 67 6.61 -7.69 -14.35
N ARG A 68 6.94 -6.44 -14.73
CA ARG A 68 6.91 -5.93 -16.13
C ARG A 68 5.72 -6.50 -16.93
N PRO A 69 4.48 -6.17 -16.56
CA PRO A 69 3.29 -6.80 -17.13
C PRO A 69 3.13 -6.58 -18.64
N TYR A 70 3.79 -5.55 -19.20
CA TYR A 70 3.73 -5.22 -20.62
C TYR A 70 5.13 -5.00 -21.19
N LYS A 71 5.35 -5.43 -22.43
CA LYS A 71 6.67 -5.37 -23.10
C LYS A 71 7.18 -3.94 -23.37
N ASN A 72 6.29 -3.04 -23.79
CA ASN A 72 6.63 -1.68 -24.24
C ASN A 72 5.92 -0.59 -23.43
N LEU A 73 5.43 -0.90 -22.23
CA LEU A 73 4.71 0.06 -21.39
C LEU A 73 5.17 -0.06 -19.93
N THR A 74 5.78 1.00 -19.43
CA THR A 74 6.08 1.15 -18.00
C THR A 74 4.90 1.81 -17.30
N VAL A 75 4.38 1.14 -16.27
CA VAL A 75 3.28 1.66 -15.45
C VAL A 75 3.79 2.86 -14.64
N GLN A 76 3.03 3.96 -14.65
CA GLN A 76 3.34 5.17 -13.89
C GLN A 76 2.55 5.20 -12.58
N LYS A 77 3.23 5.48 -11.45
CA LYS A 77 2.55 5.76 -10.18
C LYS A 77 2.04 7.19 -10.16
N VAL A 78 0.78 7.35 -9.73
CA VAL A 78 0.15 8.62 -9.41
C VAL A 78 -0.29 8.57 -7.95
N GLU A 79 0.14 9.56 -7.17
CA GLU A 79 -0.23 9.65 -5.76
C GLU A 79 -1.70 10.07 -5.60
N CYS A 80 -2.41 9.41 -4.69
CA CYS A 80 -3.79 9.75 -4.38
C CYS A 80 -3.86 11.13 -3.71
N ARG A 81 -4.59 12.08 -4.33
CA ARG A 81 -4.76 13.46 -3.82
C ARG A 81 -5.23 13.49 -2.37
N ASN A 82 -6.21 12.66 -2.01
CA ASN A 82 -6.76 12.64 -0.65
C ASN A 82 -5.71 12.19 0.37
N HIS A 83 -4.93 11.16 0.03
CA HIS A 83 -3.83 10.70 0.88
C HIS A 83 -2.73 11.75 0.98
N LEU A 84 -2.38 12.40 -0.13
CA LEU A 84 -1.39 13.49 -0.16
C LEU A 84 -1.81 14.65 0.75
N LEU A 85 -3.05 15.11 0.65
CA LEU A 85 -3.58 16.19 1.49
C LEU A 85 -3.63 15.79 2.96
N ARG A 86 -4.09 14.57 3.27
CA ARG A 86 -4.10 14.07 4.66
C ARG A 86 -2.69 14.00 5.24
N ASN A 87 -1.73 13.49 4.48
CA ASN A 87 -0.32 13.42 4.89
C ASN A 87 0.26 14.82 5.11
N PHE A 88 -0.06 15.78 4.23
CA PHE A 88 0.35 17.17 4.38
C PHE A 88 -0.22 17.82 5.65
N CYS A 89 -1.54 17.71 5.86
CA CYS A 89 -2.20 18.22 7.06
C CYS A 89 -1.65 17.59 8.35
N ASN A 90 -1.41 16.27 8.34
CA ASN A 90 -0.81 15.57 9.48
C ASN A 90 0.60 16.12 9.79
N LYS A 91 1.44 16.35 8.77
CA LYS A 91 2.78 16.94 8.95
C LYS A 91 2.71 18.37 9.50
N LEU A 92 1.77 19.18 9.02
CA LEU A 92 1.57 20.53 9.56
C LEU A 92 1.16 20.49 11.04
N ARG A 93 0.23 19.62 11.41
CA ARG A 93 -0.18 19.42 12.81
C ARG A 93 0.96 18.88 13.67
N ASP A 94 1.77 17.98 13.13
CA ASP A 94 2.95 17.46 13.82
C ASP A 94 3.95 18.57 14.13
N ILE A 95 4.20 19.50 13.20
CA ILE A 95 5.09 20.65 13.42
C ILE A 95 4.57 21.56 14.55
N THR A 96 3.25 21.76 14.63
CA THR A 96 2.67 22.64 15.66
C THR A 96 2.51 21.98 17.01
N THR A 97 2.33 20.65 17.06
CA THR A 97 2.01 19.91 18.29
C THR A 97 3.21 19.18 18.89
N LYS A 98 4.15 18.70 18.08
CA LYS A 98 5.35 17.99 18.58
C LYS A 98 6.41 19.02 19.00
N LYS A 99 6.60 19.16 20.32
CA LYS A 99 7.67 19.97 20.96
C LYS A 99 9.10 19.46 20.69
N GLN A 100 9.32 18.55 19.76
CA GLN A 100 10.66 18.21 19.29
C GLN A 100 11.06 19.19 18.19
N ALA A 101 11.18 20.46 18.58
CA ALA A 101 12.13 21.32 17.90
C ALA A 101 13.49 20.61 18.02
N GLY A 102 14.15 20.34 16.89
CA GLY A 102 15.55 19.91 16.91
C GLY A 102 16.34 20.84 17.85
N GLN A 103 17.36 20.29 18.51
CA GLN A 103 18.20 21.03 19.46
C GLN A 103 18.43 22.46 18.99
N LEU A 104 18.11 23.42 19.87
CA LEU A 104 18.10 24.88 19.68
C LEU A 104 19.45 25.48 19.17
N ALA A 105 20.48 24.66 18.93
CA ALA A 105 21.81 25.06 18.51
C ALA A 105 21.88 25.69 17.10
N HIS A 106 20.89 25.48 16.23
CA HIS A 106 20.92 25.95 14.83
C HIS A 106 20.02 27.16 14.52
N ARG A 107 19.45 27.83 15.53
CA ARG A 107 18.59 29.02 15.34
C ARG A 107 19.33 30.38 15.37
N LYS A 108 20.66 30.40 15.28
CA LYS A 108 21.41 31.62 14.97
C LYS A 108 21.64 31.66 13.48
N LEU A 109 20.75 32.29 12.72
CA LEU A 109 20.97 32.92 11.42
C LEU A 109 19.62 33.50 10.94
N LEU A 110 19.09 34.44 11.73
CA LEU A 110 18.26 35.56 11.29
C LEU A 110 18.65 36.75 12.17
#